data_AF-A0A8T8IAE4-F1
#
_entry.id   AF-A0A8T8IAE4-F1
#
_cell.length_a   1.000
_cell.length_b   1.000
_cell.length_c   1.000
_cell.angle_alpha   90.00
_cell.angle_beta   90.00
_cell.angle_gamma   90.00
#
_symmetry.space_group_name_H-M   'P 1'
#
loop_
_entity.id
_entity.type
_entity.pdbx_description
1 polymer ?
#
loop_
_entity_poly.entity_id
_entity_poly.type
_entity_poly.pdbx_seq_one_letter_code
_entity_poly.pdbx_strand_id
1 'polypeptide(L)'
;MFKKITIGTLDNPGWWVDVYFEKNVSSKKIQLFKIHHTDFDWVFAYIEDNKFIASGDSQKLSKIIRYIIEYAEIKLVDKYKFLNLLKWLSNWYTNECDEYWEHLYGIKGEMNEKGDVFIQIDLDETIWEDEYFNPILKCEKIDTKFIIKCKFSELVDNLIIFKNWIESLQG
;
A
#
# COMPACT_ATOMS: atom_id res chain seq x y z
N MET A 1 -4.43 -7.41 -19.01
CA MET A 1 -5.07 -6.71 -17.88
C MET A 1 -4.55 -7.34 -16.59
N PHE A 2 -4.61 -6.65 -15.44
CA PHE A 2 -4.22 -7.26 -14.17
C PHE A 2 -5.36 -8.16 -13.66
N LYS A 3 -4.99 -9.28 -13.04
CA LYS A 3 -5.91 -10.22 -12.39
C LYS A 3 -6.08 -9.90 -10.90
N LYS A 4 -4.96 -9.58 -10.25
CA LYS A 4 -4.91 -9.25 -8.82
C LYS A 4 -3.72 -8.34 -8.54
N ILE A 5 -3.88 -7.42 -7.61
CA ILE A 5 -2.78 -6.71 -6.95
C ILE A 5 -2.88 -7.02 -5.47
N THR A 6 -1.75 -7.31 -4.83
CA THR A 6 -1.64 -7.47 -3.38
C THR A 6 -0.48 -6.63 -2.88
N ILE A 7 -0.69 -5.96 -1.75
CA ILE A 7 0.34 -5.19 -1.06
C ILE A 7 0.39 -5.62 0.39
N GLY A 8 1.55 -5.46 1.00
CA GLY A 8 1.67 -5.55 2.44
C GLY A 8 2.95 -4.94 2.97
N THR A 9 3.06 -4.89 4.28
CA THR A 9 4.26 -4.46 4.99
C THR A 9 5.20 -5.64 5.26
N LEU A 10 6.45 -5.33 5.61
CA LEU A 10 7.51 -6.28 5.95
C LEU A 10 7.90 -6.19 7.43
N ASP A 11 8.49 -7.26 7.94
CA ASP A 11 8.95 -7.41 9.33
C ASP A 11 10.14 -6.51 9.70
N ASN A 12 10.81 -5.90 8.72
CA ASN A 12 11.70 -4.75 8.92
C ASN A 12 11.12 -3.63 8.07
N PRO A 13 10.85 -2.43 8.62
CA PRO A 13 9.92 -1.48 8.03
C PRO A 13 10.06 -1.33 6.52
N GLY A 14 9.03 -1.78 5.80
CA GLY A 14 9.13 -1.99 4.36
C GLY A 14 7.81 -2.38 3.73
N TRP A 15 7.81 -2.41 2.40
CA TRP A 15 6.62 -2.74 1.60
C TRP A 15 6.95 -3.83 0.59
N TRP A 16 5.98 -4.70 0.32
CA TRP A 16 5.96 -5.55 -0.85
C TRP A 16 4.69 -5.31 -1.67
N VAL A 17 4.82 -5.46 -2.99
CA VAL A 17 3.73 -5.34 -3.96
C VAL A 17 3.87 -6.43 -5.01
N ASP A 18 2.80 -7.20 -5.16
CA ASP A 18 2.66 -8.24 -6.17
C ASP A 18 1.53 -7.88 -7.14
N VAL A 19 1.81 -7.88 -8.43
CA VAL A 19 0.81 -7.67 -9.50
C VAL A 19 0.79 -8.88 -10.41
N TYR A 20 -0.37 -9.53 -10.48
CA TYR A 20 -0.63 -10.69 -11.32
C TYR A 20 -1.28 -10.25 -12.63
N PHE A 21 -0.74 -10.66 -13.77
CA PHE A 21 -1.27 -10.33 -15.10
C PHE A 21 -1.98 -11.52 -15.75
N GLU A 22 -3.01 -11.27 -16.56
CA GLU A 22 -3.83 -12.33 -17.20
C GLU A 22 -3.10 -13.14 -18.30
N LYS A 23 -2.16 -12.53 -19.02
CA LYS A 23 -1.39 -13.17 -20.11
C LYS A 23 0.01 -12.59 -20.14
N ASN A 24 0.95 -13.38 -20.65
CA ASN A 24 2.35 -13.03 -20.99
C ASN A 24 2.48 -11.55 -21.30
N VAL A 25 2.79 -10.77 -20.26
CA VAL A 25 3.22 -9.40 -20.47
C VAL A 25 4.51 -9.58 -21.23
N SER A 26 4.52 -9.04 -22.45
CA SER A 26 5.63 -9.13 -23.40
C SER A 26 6.96 -9.12 -22.64
N SER A 27 7.86 -10.02 -23.03
CA SER A 27 9.27 -10.09 -22.62
C SER A 27 10.07 -8.84 -23.03
N LYS A 28 9.45 -7.65 -23.01
CA LYS A 28 10.11 -6.36 -22.88
C LYS A 28 10.83 -6.38 -21.55
N LYS A 29 12.06 -6.89 -21.61
CA LYS A 29 13.14 -6.85 -20.61
C LYS A 29 12.83 -5.85 -19.48
N ILE A 30 12.16 -6.32 -18.43
CA ILE A 30 12.33 -5.68 -17.13
C ILE A 30 13.65 -6.22 -16.62
N GLN A 31 14.68 -5.40 -16.78
CA GLN A 31 15.90 -5.56 -15.99
C GLN A 31 15.50 -5.52 -14.52
N LEU A 32 16.03 -6.46 -13.76
CA LEU A 32 16.07 -6.40 -12.31
C LEU A 32 16.47 -4.97 -11.89
N PHE A 33 15.54 -4.18 -11.36
CA PHE A 33 15.88 -2.85 -10.87
C PHE A 33 16.22 -3.01 -9.40
N LYS A 34 17.52 -3.19 -9.11
CA LYS A 34 18.04 -3.08 -7.76
C LYS A 34 18.63 -1.69 -7.61
N ILE A 35 17.86 -0.80 -7.00
CA ILE A 35 18.38 0.46 -6.49
C ILE A 35 18.63 0.18 -5.01
N HIS A 36 19.89 0.13 -4.59
CA HIS A 36 20.25 -0.08 -3.19
C HIS A 36 21.37 0.90 -2.85
N HIS A 37 21.00 2.00 -2.22
CA HIS A 37 21.95 3.03 -1.79
C HIS A 37 22.41 2.77 -0.35
N THR A 38 21.49 2.36 0.53
CA THR A 38 21.73 1.96 1.92
C THR A 38 20.68 0.92 2.35
N ASP A 39 20.80 0.38 3.56
CA ASP A 39 19.80 -0.53 4.15
C ASP A 39 18.41 0.14 4.34
N PHE A 40 18.36 1.48 4.26
CA PHE A 40 17.15 2.30 4.39
C PHE A 40 16.78 3.05 3.10
N ASP A 41 17.46 2.78 1.99
CA ASP A 41 17.13 3.32 0.66
C ASP A 41 17.33 2.23 -0.38
N TRP A 42 16.31 1.39 -0.51
CA TRP A 42 16.32 0.28 -1.45
C TRP A 42 14.97 0.04 -2.10
N VAL A 43 15.02 -0.31 -3.38
CA VAL A 43 13.91 -0.88 -4.14
C VAL A 43 14.44 -2.06 -4.93
N PHE A 44 13.70 -3.15 -4.86
CA PHE A 44 13.88 -4.34 -5.67
C PHE A 44 12.62 -4.59 -6.47
N ALA A 45 12.73 -4.74 -7.79
CA ALA A 45 11.60 -5.08 -8.64
C ALA A 45 12.02 -5.96 -9.82
N TYR A 46 11.19 -6.95 -10.15
CA TYR A 46 11.39 -7.86 -11.27
C TYR A 46 10.06 -8.42 -11.78
N ILE A 47 10.09 -9.02 -12.97
CA ILE A 47 8.97 -9.79 -13.50
C ILE A 47 9.39 -11.22 -13.71
N GLU A 48 8.58 -12.14 -13.21
CA GLU A 48 8.72 -13.58 -13.39
C GLU A 48 7.32 -14.17 -13.54
N ASP A 49 7.13 -15.08 -14.50
CA ASP A 49 5.88 -15.85 -14.66
C ASP A 49 4.57 -15.05 -14.60
N ASN A 50 4.48 -13.94 -15.34
CA ASN A 50 3.30 -13.04 -15.33
C ASN A 50 3.01 -12.32 -14.01
N LYS A 51 4.03 -12.22 -13.16
CA LYS A 51 3.96 -11.52 -11.90
C LYS A 51 5.01 -10.41 -11.87
N PHE A 52 4.57 -9.18 -11.61
CA PHE A 52 5.49 -8.11 -11.20
C PHE A 52 5.60 -8.19 -9.69
N ILE A 53 6.82 -8.37 -9.20
CA ILE A 53 7.16 -8.49 -7.80
C ILE A 53 8.05 -7.31 -7.47
N ALA A 54 7.68 -6.55 -6.44
CA ALA A 54 8.51 -5.48 -5.94
C ALA A 54 8.49 -5.40 -4.43
N SER A 55 9.60 -4.96 -3.87
CA SER A 55 9.74 -4.63 -2.46
C SER A 55 10.63 -3.40 -2.31
N GLY A 56 10.48 -2.69 -1.20
CA GLY A 56 11.32 -1.55 -0.86
C GLY A 56 11.24 -1.23 0.62
N ASP A 57 12.11 -0.33 1.07
CA ASP A 57 12.02 0.19 2.44
C ASP A 57 10.69 0.91 2.70
N SER A 58 10.48 1.28 3.97
CA SER A 58 9.23 1.85 4.48
C SER A 58 8.73 3.07 3.70
N GLN A 59 9.60 3.76 2.95
CA GLN A 59 9.28 4.96 2.18
C GLN A 59 9.02 4.71 0.68
N LYS A 60 9.11 3.46 0.20
CA LYS A 60 9.09 3.17 -1.25
C LYS A 60 7.76 2.76 -1.84
N LEU A 61 6.69 2.59 -1.06
CA LEU A 61 5.39 2.21 -1.62
C LEU A 61 4.97 3.11 -2.79
N SER A 62 5.02 4.43 -2.59
CA SER A 62 4.67 5.39 -3.65
C SER A 62 5.53 5.26 -4.91
N LYS A 63 6.82 4.92 -4.75
CA LYS A 63 7.77 4.72 -5.86
C LYS A 63 7.49 3.41 -6.60
N ILE A 64 7.21 2.33 -5.86
CA ILE A 64 6.83 1.02 -6.43
C ILE A 64 5.54 1.16 -7.24
N ILE A 65 4.50 1.77 -6.67
CA ILE A 65 3.22 2.00 -7.37
C ILE A 65 3.42 2.87 -8.61
N ARG A 66 4.27 3.90 -8.54
CA ARG A 66 4.63 4.71 -9.72
C ARG A 66 5.23 3.85 -10.83
N TYR A 67 6.14 2.93 -10.52
CA TYR A 67 6.73 2.03 -11.50
C TYR A 67 5.69 1.11 -12.14
N ILE A 68 4.76 0.58 -11.36
CA ILE A 68 3.66 -0.27 -11.86
C ILE A 68 2.78 0.53 -12.83
N ILE A 69 2.40 1.76 -12.47
CA ILE A 69 1.60 2.66 -13.33
C ILE A 69 2.31 2.91 -14.66
N GLU A 70 3.62 3.20 -14.60
CA GLU A 70 4.43 3.49 -15.80
C GLU A 70 4.63 2.24 -16.66
N TYR A 71 4.89 1.09 -16.05
CA TYR A 71 5.05 -0.18 -16.76
C TYR A 71 3.77 -0.65 -17.44
N ALA A 72 2.63 -0.56 -16.74
CA ALA A 72 1.33 -0.97 -17.25
C ALA A 72 0.64 0.11 -18.10
N GLU A 73 1.31 1.24 -18.35
CA GLU A 73 0.79 2.38 -19.11
C GLU A 73 -0.60 2.86 -18.60
N ILE A 74 -0.82 2.77 -17.28
CA ILE A 74 -2.11 3.11 -16.65
C ILE A 74 -2.28 4.62 -16.61
N LYS A 75 -3.43 5.10 -17.08
CA LYS A 75 -3.85 6.50 -16.93
C LYS A 75 -4.64 6.66 -15.64
N LEU A 76 -4.03 7.27 -14.64
CA LEU A 76 -4.72 7.67 -13.40
C LEU A 76 -5.06 9.16 -13.45
N VAL A 77 -6.31 9.47 -13.10
CA VAL A 77 -6.73 10.84 -12.80
C VAL A 77 -6.06 11.25 -11.48
N ASP A 78 -5.40 12.40 -11.48
CA ASP A 78 -4.67 12.95 -10.33
C ASP A 78 -3.65 11.98 -9.68
N LYS A 79 -2.76 11.42 -10.53
CA LYS A 79 -1.64 10.57 -10.11
C LYS A 79 -0.84 11.18 -8.94
N TYR A 80 -0.67 12.50 -8.91
CA TYR A 80 0.12 13.18 -7.87
C TYR A 80 -0.56 13.13 -6.51
N LYS A 81 -1.87 13.41 -6.42
CA LYS A 81 -2.63 13.28 -5.16
C LYS A 81 -2.57 11.85 -4.62
N PHE A 82 -2.77 10.86 -5.48
CA PHE A 82 -2.70 9.46 -5.07
C PHE A 82 -1.31 9.07 -4.54
N LEU A 83 -0.24 9.41 -5.26
CA LEU A 83 1.13 9.10 -4.83
C LEU A 83 1.52 9.82 -3.53
N ASN A 84 1.05 11.05 -3.32
CA ASN A 84 1.30 11.78 -2.07
C ASN A 84 0.54 11.17 -0.89
N LEU A 85 -0.68 10.66 -1.11
CA LEU A 85 -1.43 9.96 -0.07
C LEU A 85 -0.75 8.65 0.34
N LEU A 86 -0.17 7.91 -0.61
CA LEU A 86 0.63 6.72 -0.31
C LEU A 86 1.90 7.05 0.48
N LYS A 87 2.52 8.22 0.24
CA LYS A 87 3.65 8.69 1.07
C LYS A 87 3.21 9.00 2.49
N TRP A 88 2.06 9.66 2.66
CA TRP A 88 1.50 9.90 3.99
C TRP A 88 1.25 8.58 4.72
N LEU A 89 0.64 7.59 4.04
CA LEU A 89 0.40 6.27 4.64
C LEU A 89 1.70 5.56 5.00
N SER A 90 2.72 5.67 4.14
CA SER A 90 4.08 5.14 4.40
C SER A 90 4.71 5.78 5.64
N ASN A 91 4.55 7.09 5.81
CA ASN A 91 5.05 7.81 6.98
C ASN A 91 4.30 7.42 8.25
N TRP A 92 2.97 7.32 8.18
CA TRP A 92 2.18 6.83 9.31
C TRP A 92 2.66 5.45 9.74
N TYR A 93 2.72 4.48 8.81
CA TYR A 93 3.24 3.14 9.09
C TYR A 93 4.64 3.15 9.70
N THR A 94 5.56 3.94 9.15
CA THR A 94 6.94 4.04 9.67
C THR A 94 6.96 4.57 11.11
N ASN A 95 6.06 5.49 11.45
CA ASN A 95 5.98 6.06 12.79
C ASN A 95 5.38 5.12 13.83
N GLU A 96 4.56 4.15 13.40
CA GLU A 96 4.02 3.11 14.30
C GLU A 96 5.02 1.95 14.50
N CYS A 97 6.07 1.84 13.67
CA CYS A 97 7.10 0.81 13.83
C CYS A 97 8.02 1.12 15.02
N ASP A 98 8.27 0.12 15.87
CA ASP A 98 9.00 0.27 17.13
C ASP A 98 9.91 -0.93 17.46
N GLU A 99 10.31 -1.71 16.45
CA GLU A 99 11.03 -2.99 16.56
C GLU A 99 10.19 -4.17 17.05
N TYR A 100 8.91 -3.96 17.40
CA TYR A 100 7.97 -5.03 17.75
C TYR A 100 6.76 -5.04 16.82
N TRP A 101 6.19 -3.87 16.59
CA TRP A 101 4.93 -3.72 15.85
C TRP A 101 5.01 -4.30 14.44
N GLU A 102 6.08 -4.00 13.70
CA GLU A 102 6.27 -4.47 12.32
C GLU A 102 6.42 -5.99 12.19
N HIS A 103 6.77 -6.70 13.27
CA HIS A 103 6.88 -8.15 13.27
C HIS A 103 5.53 -8.86 13.42
N LEU A 104 4.52 -8.18 13.95
CA LEU A 104 3.21 -8.76 14.30
C LEU A 104 2.06 -8.17 13.49
N TYR A 105 2.18 -6.88 13.18
CA TYR A 105 1.11 -6.05 12.65
C TYR A 105 1.55 -5.35 11.37
N GLY A 106 0.59 -4.77 10.66
CA GLY A 106 0.92 -4.14 9.40
C GLY A 106 -0.24 -3.53 8.65
N ILE A 107 0.07 -3.23 7.40
CA ILE A 107 -0.93 -2.82 6.42
C ILE A 107 -0.99 -3.91 5.36
N LYS A 108 -2.20 -4.33 5.00
CA LYS A 108 -2.46 -5.28 3.92
C LYS A 108 -3.49 -4.70 2.98
N GLY A 109 -3.30 -4.91 1.68
CA GLY A 109 -4.26 -4.49 0.69
C GLY A 109 -4.35 -5.45 -0.48
N GLU A 110 -5.54 -5.57 -1.05
CA GLU A 110 -5.75 -6.30 -2.28
C GLU A 110 -6.71 -5.57 -3.22
N MET A 111 -6.47 -5.73 -4.51
CA MET A 111 -7.38 -5.31 -5.57
C MET A 111 -7.59 -6.44 -6.56
N ASN A 112 -8.83 -6.73 -6.91
CA ASN A 112 -9.17 -7.72 -7.94
C ASN A 112 -9.35 -7.07 -9.33
N GLU A 113 -9.48 -7.89 -10.36
CA GLU A 113 -9.71 -7.45 -11.76
C GLU A 113 -10.98 -6.60 -11.96
N LYS A 114 -11.96 -6.66 -11.04
CA LYS A 114 -13.18 -5.85 -11.06
C LYS A 114 -13.01 -4.49 -10.39
N GLY A 115 -11.80 -4.20 -9.92
CA GLY A 115 -11.46 -2.98 -9.19
C GLY A 115 -12.08 -2.92 -7.79
N ASP A 116 -12.49 -4.05 -7.21
CA ASP A 116 -12.82 -4.11 -5.78
C ASP A 116 -11.51 -4.07 -5.00
N VAL A 117 -11.47 -3.20 -3.99
CA VAL A 117 -10.32 -2.96 -3.13
C VAL A 117 -10.69 -3.30 -1.69
N PHE A 118 -9.81 -4.05 -1.03
CA PHE A 118 -9.81 -4.25 0.40
C PHE A 118 -8.49 -3.74 0.97
N ILE A 119 -8.55 -2.93 2.02
CA ILE A 119 -7.38 -2.54 2.82
C ILE A 119 -7.69 -2.83 4.28
N GLN A 120 -6.72 -3.41 4.96
CA GLN A 120 -6.68 -3.58 6.41
C GLN A 120 -5.44 -2.86 6.93
N ILE A 121 -5.63 -2.05 7.95
CA ILE A 121 -4.57 -1.39 8.70
C ILE A 121 -4.74 -1.86 10.14
N ASP A 122 -3.76 -2.56 10.66
CA ASP A 122 -3.74 -2.96 12.06
C ASP A 122 -3.46 -1.72 12.92
N LEU A 123 -4.09 -1.64 14.09
CA LEU A 123 -3.93 -0.57 15.08
C LEU A 123 -3.58 -1.14 16.46
N ASP A 124 -3.48 -2.46 16.59
CA ASP A 124 -3.03 -3.14 17.80
C ASP A 124 -1.71 -2.52 18.30
N GLU A 125 -1.62 -2.28 19.60
CA GLU A 125 -0.45 -1.71 20.30
C GLU A 125 -0.06 -0.29 19.85
N THR A 126 -0.85 0.35 18.98
CA THR A 126 -0.71 1.77 18.65
C THR A 126 -1.52 2.65 19.59
N ILE A 127 -1.23 3.95 19.61
CA ILE A 127 -2.03 4.91 20.38
C ILE A 127 -3.47 5.08 19.85
N TRP A 128 -3.78 4.51 18.68
CA TRP A 128 -5.10 4.57 18.03
C TRP A 128 -5.98 3.35 18.36
N GLU A 129 -5.43 2.35 19.05
CA GLU A 129 -6.06 1.04 19.27
C GLU A 129 -7.45 1.15 19.89
N ASP A 130 -7.60 1.97 20.92
CA ASP A 130 -8.84 2.13 21.69
C ASP A 130 -9.73 3.28 21.19
N GLU A 131 -9.25 4.03 20.19
CA GLU A 131 -9.95 5.22 19.72
C GLU A 131 -11.21 4.86 18.93
N TYR A 132 -12.29 5.58 19.21
CA TYR A 132 -13.56 5.33 18.54
C TYR A 132 -13.54 5.91 17.12
N PHE A 133 -13.86 5.07 16.15
CA PHE A 133 -14.13 5.49 14.78
C PHE A 133 -15.61 5.34 14.50
N ASN A 134 -16.29 6.44 14.15
CA ASN A 134 -17.66 6.37 13.66
C ASN A 134 -17.67 5.85 12.22
N PRO A 135 -18.21 4.65 11.92
CA PRO A 135 -18.18 4.10 10.57
C PRO A 135 -18.81 5.05 9.55
N ILE A 136 -18.11 5.28 8.44
CA ILE A 136 -18.54 6.20 7.39
C ILE A 136 -18.10 5.69 6.02
N LEU A 137 -18.99 5.82 5.03
CA LEU A 137 -18.76 5.43 3.64
C LEU A 137 -18.39 3.94 3.49
N LYS A 138 -17.12 3.68 3.15
CA LYS A 138 -16.56 2.34 2.89
C LYS A 138 -15.53 1.96 3.95
N CYS A 139 -15.49 2.70 5.06
CA CYS A 139 -14.55 2.54 6.15
C CYS A 139 -15.27 2.10 7.43
N GLU A 140 -14.68 1.15 8.14
CA GLU A 140 -15.13 0.67 9.44
C GLU A 140 -13.92 0.32 10.30
N LYS A 141 -14.05 0.44 11.62
CA LYS A 141 -13.09 -0.12 12.57
C LYS A 141 -13.71 -1.35 13.22
N ILE A 142 -13.08 -2.52 13.06
CA ILE A 142 -13.51 -3.78 13.65
C ILE A 142 -12.40 -4.22 14.58
N ASP A 143 -12.71 -4.29 15.89
CA ASP A 143 -11.73 -4.50 16.95
C ASP A 143 -10.60 -3.45 16.81
N THR A 144 -9.37 -3.94 16.65
CA THR A 144 -8.13 -3.18 16.50
C THR A 144 -7.74 -2.95 15.03
N LYS A 145 -8.66 -3.14 14.08
CA LYS A 145 -8.36 -3.04 12.63
C LYS A 145 -9.20 -1.98 11.95
N PHE A 146 -8.55 -1.09 11.22
CA PHE A 146 -9.22 -0.17 10.30
C PHE A 146 -9.35 -0.83 8.92
N ILE A 147 -10.58 -0.93 8.44
CA ILE A 147 -10.94 -1.66 7.22
C ILE A 147 -11.52 -0.70 6.19
N ILE A 148 -11.04 -0.80 4.95
CA ILE A 148 -11.59 -0.11 3.78
C ILE A 148 -12.05 -1.16 2.76
N LYS A 149 -13.31 -1.08 2.34
CA LYS A 149 -13.91 -1.96 1.31
C LYS A 149 -14.60 -1.14 0.23
N CYS A 150 -13.88 -0.76 -0.81
CA CYS A 150 -14.37 0.20 -1.82
C CYS A 150 -14.05 -0.22 -3.26
N LYS A 151 -14.53 0.55 -4.23
CA LYS A 151 -13.98 0.49 -5.60
C LYS A 151 -12.68 1.28 -5.68
N PHE A 152 -11.80 0.92 -6.62
CA PHE A 152 -10.56 1.67 -6.86
C PHE A 152 -10.80 3.16 -7.16
N SER A 153 -11.92 3.48 -7.82
CA SER A 153 -12.33 4.87 -8.07
C SER A 153 -12.61 5.69 -6.80
N GLU A 154 -12.88 5.02 -5.67
CA GLU A 154 -13.20 5.62 -4.39
C GLU A 154 -12.02 5.54 -3.39
N LEU A 155 -10.93 4.87 -3.77
CA LEU A 155 -9.83 4.53 -2.86
C LEU A 155 -9.18 5.77 -2.25
N VAL A 156 -8.94 6.80 -3.07
CA VAL A 156 -8.31 8.05 -2.61
C VAL A 156 -9.13 8.71 -1.51
N ASP A 157 -10.45 8.80 -1.71
CA ASP A 157 -11.32 9.46 -0.74
C ASP A 157 -11.43 8.67 0.56
N ASN A 158 -11.45 7.33 0.49
CA ASN A 158 -11.51 6.49 1.69
C ASN A 158 -10.18 6.44 2.47
N LEU A 159 -9.04 6.51 1.80
CA LEU A 159 -7.74 6.70 2.47
C LEU A 159 -7.64 8.08 3.13
N ILE A 160 -8.27 9.11 2.57
CA ILE A 160 -8.35 10.44 3.19
C ILE A 160 -9.17 10.39 4.49
N ILE A 161 -10.22 9.55 4.57
CA ILE A 161 -10.98 9.36 5.81
C ILE A 161 -10.08 8.82 6.91
N PHE A 162 -9.32 7.76 6.62
CA PHE A 162 -8.36 7.23 7.60
C PHE A 162 -7.35 8.29 8.03
N LYS A 163 -6.75 9.00 7.06
CA LYS A 163 -5.83 10.10 7.33
C LYS A 163 -6.42 11.16 8.27
N ASN A 164 -7.59 11.69 7.92
CA ASN A 164 -8.21 12.76 8.68
C ASN A 164 -8.61 12.29 10.08
N TRP A 165 -9.01 11.03 10.23
CA TRP A 165 -9.30 10.46 11.54
C TRP A 165 -8.05 10.43 12.43
N ILE A 166 -6.94 9.87 11.95
CA ILE A 166 -5.66 9.88 12.68
C ILE A 166 -5.23 11.31 13.04
N GLU A 167 -5.25 12.23 12.07
CA GLU A 167 -4.83 13.62 12.30
C GLU A 167 -5.75 14.36 13.29
N SER A 168 -7.05 14.01 13.33
CA SER A 168 -7.99 14.62 14.28
C SER A 168 -7.73 14.27 15.74
N LEU A 169 -7.02 13.16 15.97
CA LEU A 169 -6.68 12.66 17.30
C LEU A 169 -5.31 13.20 17.80
N GLN A 170 -4.54 13.88 16.94
CA GLN A 170 -3.18 14.31 17.22
C GLN A 170 -3.04 15.69 17.89
N GLY A 171 -4.11 16.48 17.99
CA GLY A 171 -4.14 17.75 18.73
C GLY A 171 -3.38 18.90 18.08
#